data_AF-A0A5Q8CFF0-F1
#
_entry.id   AF-A0A5Q8CFF0-F1
#
_cell.length_a   1.000
_cell.length_b   1.000
_cell.length_c   1.000
_cell.angle_alpha   90.00
_cell.angle_beta   90.00
_cell.angle_gamma   90.00
#
_symmetry.space_group_name_H-M   'P 1'
#
loop_
_entity.id
_entity.type
_entity.pdbx_description
1 polymer ?
#
loop_
_entity_poly.entity_id
_entity_poly.type
_entity_poly.pdbx_seq_one_letter_code
_entity_poly.pdbx_strand_id
1 'polypeptide(L)'
;MYWKLYGGLPALLKSPYLYASLVITWALKPIWLTVVSNARSWPQISIDVIPSMLGFSMGGMAIMLAFSNAKIFKTIAESGKPTSYFMKIISNFFHFILAQTIGLIFALFSIAYSNDYLSFFGFWSLVYAMLVGVATAGQLLMTAQIFNATASIMDDGDDN
;
A
#
# COMPACT_ATOMS: atom_id res chain seq x y z
N MET A 1 -5.18 7.67 15.43
CA MET A 1 -6.39 6.95 15.01
C MET A 1 -6.07 5.84 14.00
N TYR A 2 -5.43 6.15 12.85
CA TYR A 2 -5.09 5.17 11.81
C TYR A 2 -4.36 3.91 12.34
N TRP A 3 -3.33 4.08 13.19
CA TRP A 3 -2.51 2.96 13.66
C TRP A 3 -3.32 1.89 14.40
N LYS A 4 -4.35 2.31 15.14
CA LYS A 4 -5.27 1.38 15.82
C LYS A 4 -6.18 0.66 14.81
N LEU A 5 -6.62 1.35 13.76
CA LEU A 5 -7.47 0.78 12.70
C LEU A 5 -6.73 -0.19 11.79
N TYR A 6 -5.45 0.08 11.50
CA TYR A 6 -4.56 -0.83 10.78
C TYR A 6 -4.26 -2.11 11.57
N GLY A 7 -4.38 -2.08 12.89
CA GLY A 7 -4.07 -3.21 13.79
C GLY A 7 -2.71 -3.08 14.50
N GLY A 8 -2.05 -1.93 14.38
CA GLY A 8 -0.88 -1.56 15.15
C GLY A 8 0.40 -2.35 14.84
N LEU A 9 1.35 -2.32 15.79
CA LEU A 9 2.60 -3.08 15.70
C LEU A 9 2.37 -4.59 15.53
N PRO A 10 1.39 -5.23 16.21
CA PRO A 10 1.15 -6.65 16.01
C PRO A 10 0.74 -6.99 14.58
N ALA A 11 -0.08 -6.16 13.92
CA ALA A 11 -0.48 -6.37 12.54
C ALA A 11 0.70 -6.19 11.56
N LEU A 12 1.55 -5.19 11.81
CA LEU A 12 2.77 -4.99 11.02
C LEU A 12 3.72 -6.20 11.14
N LEU A 13 4.02 -6.62 12.37
CA LEU A 13 4.98 -7.68 12.63
C LEU A 13 4.47 -9.05 12.18
N LYS A 14 3.16 -9.32 12.23
CA LYS A 14 2.58 -10.56 11.71
C LYS A 14 2.32 -10.53 10.20
N SER A 15 2.60 -9.42 9.52
CA SER A 15 2.32 -9.27 8.10
C SER A 15 3.22 -10.19 7.27
N PRO A 16 2.66 -11.08 6.43
CA PRO A 16 3.45 -11.93 5.54
C PRO A 16 4.31 -11.09 4.58
N TYR A 17 3.84 -9.90 4.21
CA TYR A 17 4.57 -8.98 3.32
C TYR A 17 5.84 -8.43 3.96
N LEU A 18 5.91 -8.30 5.29
CA LEU A 18 7.12 -7.86 5.99
C LEU A 18 8.22 -8.92 5.93
N TYR A 19 7.86 -10.19 6.07
CA TYR A 19 8.80 -11.30 5.97
C TYR A 19 9.19 -11.58 4.52
N ALA A 20 8.22 -11.54 3.60
CA ALA A 20 8.49 -11.68 2.18
C ALA A 20 9.44 -10.57 1.67
N SER A 21 9.27 -9.33 2.14
CA SER A 21 10.18 -8.25 1.75
C SER A 21 11.60 -8.46 2.25
N LEU A 22 11.80 -9.03 3.45
CA LEU A 22 13.14 -9.40 3.93
C LEU A 22 13.80 -10.45 3.04
N VAL A 23 13.06 -11.50 2.68
CA VAL A 23 13.56 -12.58 1.81
C VAL A 23 13.94 -12.04 0.43
N ILE A 24 13.08 -11.21 -0.17
CA ILE A 24 13.34 -10.58 -1.47
C ILE A 24 14.53 -9.62 -1.40
N THR A 25 14.62 -8.81 -0.32
CA THR A 25 15.77 -7.91 -0.08
C THR A 25 17.07 -8.70 -0.06
N TRP A 26 17.10 -9.83 0.65
CA TRP A 26 18.29 -10.67 0.74
C TRP A 26 18.64 -11.33 -0.61
N ALA A 27 17.64 -11.83 -1.34
CA ALA A 27 17.81 -12.39 -2.67
C ALA A 27 18.34 -11.35 -3.68
N LEU A 28 17.94 -10.09 -3.53
CA LEU A 28 18.34 -8.97 -4.38
C LEU A 28 19.55 -8.18 -3.83
N LYS A 29 20.40 -8.81 -2.99
CA LYS A 29 21.66 -8.20 -2.51
C LYS A 29 22.52 -7.49 -3.57
N PRO A 30 22.65 -7.99 -4.81
CA PRO A 30 23.48 -7.30 -5.80
C PRO A 30 22.92 -5.92 -6.14
N ILE A 31 21.61 -5.71 -6.07
CA ILE A 31 20.98 -4.43 -6.46
C ILE A 31 21.27 -3.33 -5.44
N TRP A 32 21.24 -3.64 -4.14
CA TRP A 32 21.40 -2.64 -3.09
C TRP A 32 22.83 -2.53 -2.53
N LEU A 33 23.70 -3.51 -2.78
CA LEU A 33 25.13 -3.42 -2.47
C LEU A 33 25.97 -2.86 -3.61
N THR A 34 25.56 -3.00 -4.87
CA THR A 34 26.37 -2.52 -6.00
C THR A 34 26.47 -1.00 -5.99
N VAL A 35 27.71 -0.53 -6.07
CA VAL A 35 28.06 0.88 -6.22
C VAL A 35 28.65 1.08 -7.61
N VAL A 36 28.02 1.95 -8.41
CA VAL A 36 28.49 2.34 -9.74
C VAL A 36 28.78 3.84 -9.69
N SER A 37 30.01 4.25 -10.04
CA SER A 37 30.40 5.67 -10.07
C SER A 37 30.14 6.42 -8.74
N ASN A 38 30.47 5.79 -7.60
CA ASN A 38 30.22 6.29 -6.24
C ASN A 38 28.74 6.46 -5.83
N ALA A 39 27.80 5.96 -6.62
CA ALA A 39 26.37 5.99 -6.29
C ALA A 39 25.79 4.57 -6.27
N ARG A 40 24.77 4.36 -5.42
CA ARG A 40 23.96 3.14 -5.44
C ARG A 40 22.89 3.26 -6.52
N SER A 41 22.55 2.17 -7.19
CA SER A 41 21.57 2.17 -8.28
C SER A 41 20.11 2.19 -7.80
N TRP A 42 19.84 1.57 -6.65
CA TRP A 42 18.47 1.39 -6.16
C TRP A 42 17.69 2.67 -5.77
N PRO A 43 18.32 3.75 -5.28
CA PRO A 43 17.58 4.97 -4.95
C PRO A 43 16.88 5.57 -6.16
N GLN A 44 17.54 5.57 -7.33
CA GLN A 44 16.93 6.05 -8.57
C GLN A 44 15.72 5.21 -8.97
N ILE A 45 15.83 3.88 -8.86
CA ILE A 45 14.70 2.95 -9.08
C ILE A 45 13.50 3.33 -8.20
N SER A 46 13.75 3.72 -6.94
CA SER A 46 12.70 4.13 -6.01
C SER A 46 12.00 5.42 -6.46
N ILE A 47 12.79 6.40 -6.88
CA ILE A 47 12.30 7.70 -7.37
C ILE A 47 11.48 7.53 -8.65
N ASP A 48 11.85 6.57 -9.51
CA ASP A 48 11.16 6.32 -10.76
C ASP A 48 9.85 5.52 -10.55
N VAL A 49 9.83 4.54 -9.65
CA VAL A 49 8.70 3.59 -9.50
C VAL A 49 7.64 4.08 -8.51
N ILE A 50 8.05 4.64 -7.36
CA ILE A 50 7.10 4.97 -6.28
C ILE A 50 6.05 6.01 -6.71
N PRO A 51 6.40 7.13 -7.38
CA PRO A 51 5.41 8.11 -7.82
C PRO A 51 4.33 7.52 -8.74
N SER A 52 4.71 6.63 -9.66
CA SER A 52 3.76 5.94 -10.53
C SER A 52 2.82 5.02 -9.75
N MET A 53 3.33 4.29 -8.75
CA MET A 53 2.51 3.44 -7.89
C MET A 53 1.54 4.25 -7.00
N LEU A 54 2.00 5.39 -6.45
CA LEU A 54 1.15 6.32 -5.72
C LEU A 54 0.03 6.85 -6.61
N GLY A 55 0.37 7.31 -7.81
CA GLY A 55 -0.59 7.84 -8.79
C GLY A 55 -1.63 6.81 -9.19
N PHE A 56 -1.22 5.57 -9.51
CA PHE A 56 -2.12 4.49 -9.86
C PHE A 56 -3.09 4.16 -8.71
N SER A 57 -2.57 4.05 -7.49
CA SER A 57 -3.38 3.67 -6.32
C SER A 57 -4.38 4.78 -5.95
N MET A 58 -3.96 6.04 -6.00
CA MET A 58 -4.84 7.21 -5.82
C MET A 58 -5.93 7.25 -6.90
N GLY A 59 -5.56 6.97 -8.16
CA GLY A 59 -6.51 6.86 -9.27
C GLY A 59 -7.54 5.75 -9.04
N GLY A 60 -7.10 4.54 -8.66
CA GLY A 60 -7.98 3.41 -8.37
C GLY A 60 -8.95 3.70 -7.22
N MET A 61 -8.47 4.34 -6.15
CA MET A 61 -9.30 4.76 -5.03
C MET A 61 -10.32 5.84 -5.43
N ALA A 62 -9.90 6.83 -6.23
CA ALA A 62 -10.78 7.87 -6.74
C ALA A 62 -11.89 7.29 -7.63
N ILE A 63 -11.55 6.37 -8.54
CA ILE A 63 -12.51 5.63 -9.35
C ILE A 63 -13.50 4.87 -8.46
N MET A 64 -13.02 4.13 -7.46
CA MET A 64 -13.89 3.38 -6.55
C MET A 64 -14.88 4.29 -5.81
N LEU A 65 -14.44 5.45 -5.33
CA LEU A 65 -15.34 6.42 -4.69
C LEU A 65 -16.31 7.05 -5.69
N ALA A 66 -15.86 7.38 -6.90
CA ALA A 66 -16.68 8.00 -7.93
C ALA A 66 -17.84 7.11 -8.39
N PHE A 67 -17.62 5.80 -8.47
CA PHE A 67 -18.64 4.81 -8.85
C PHE A 67 -19.44 4.25 -7.67
N SER A 68 -19.17 4.69 -6.44
CA SER A 68 -19.96 4.30 -5.27
C SER A 68 -21.29 5.06 -5.22
N ASN A 69 -22.41 4.38 -5.43
CA ASN A 69 -23.73 4.99 -5.21
C ASN A 69 -24.00 5.21 -3.70
N ALA A 70 -24.99 6.05 -3.37
CA ALA A 70 -25.29 6.43 -1.99
C ALA A 70 -25.61 5.23 -1.07
N LYS A 71 -26.25 4.18 -1.60
CA LYS A 71 -26.62 2.98 -0.85
C LYS A 71 -25.39 2.13 -0.55
N ILE A 72 -24.52 1.89 -1.54
CA ILE A 72 -23.23 1.19 -1.38
C ILE A 72 -22.34 1.94 -0.38
N PHE A 73 -22.20 3.26 -0.55
CA PHE A 73 -21.38 4.08 0.34
C PHE A 73 -21.88 4.02 1.79
N LYS A 74 -23.20 4.12 1.99
CA LYS A 74 -23.81 4.00 3.32
C LYS A 74 -23.54 2.63 3.96
N THR A 75 -23.57 1.55 3.18
CA THR A 75 -23.28 0.19 3.64
C THR A 75 -21.83 0.08 4.14
N ILE A 76 -20.85 0.51 3.33
CA ILE A 76 -19.43 0.42 3.73
C ILE A 76 -19.04 1.42 4.83
N ALA A 77 -19.74 2.55 4.93
CA ALA A 77 -19.54 3.51 6.00
C ALA A 77 -20.11 3.02 7.34
N GLU A 78 -20.96 2.00 7.33
CA GLU A 78 -21.61 1.40 8.51
C GLU A 78 -22.18 2.45 9.48
N SER A 79 -22.96 3.41 8.94
CA SER A 79 -23.53 4.53 9.71
C SER A 79 -22.49 5.39 10.45
N GLY A 80 -21.28 5.51 9.91
CA GLY A 80 -20.22 6.34 10.48
C GLY A 80 -19.47 5.69 11.64
N LYS A 81 -19.56 4.37 11.82
CA LYS A 81 -18.77 3.66 12.83
C LYS A 81 -17.27 3.95 12.63
N PRO A 82 -16.52 4.25 13.70
CA PRO A 82 -15.09 4.56 13.60
C PRO A 82 -14.25 3.38 13.10
N THR A 83 -14.78 2.15 13.18
CA THR A 83 -14.15 0.89 12.72
C THR A 83 -14.81 0.31 11.47
N SER A 84 -15.58 1.11 10.73
CA SER A 84 -16.30 0.66 9.55
C SER A 84 -15.38 0.10 8.46
N TYR A 85 -15.95 -0.70 7.55
CA TYR A 85 -15.22 -1.21 6.38
C TYR A 85 -14.55 -0.07 5.58
N PHE A 86 -15.25 1.05 5.39
CA PHE A 86 -14.69 2.25 4.76
C PHE A 86 -13.44 2.75 5.50
N MET A 87 -13.50 2.89 6.82
CA MET A 87 -12.35 3.35 7.62
C MET A 87 -11.17 2.36 7.54
N LYS A 88 -11.43 1.05 7.40
CA LYS A 88 -10.38 0.05 7.17
C LYS A 88 -9.73 0.21 5.80
N ILE A 89 -10.50 0.46 4.74
CA ILE A 89 -9.96 0.76 3.40
C ILE A 89 -9.05 1.98 3.46
N ILE A 90 -9.55 3.09 4.01
CA ILE A 90 -8.78 4.33 4.10
C ILE A 90 -7.53 4.16 4.97
N SER A 91 -7.62 3.42 6.09
CA SER A 91 -6.46 3.16 6.96
C SER A 91 -5.37 2.33 6.27
N ASN A 92 -5.74 1.30 5.52
CA ASN A 92 -4.78 0.47 4.79
C ASN A 92 -4.15 1.23 3.62
N PHE A 93 -4.98 2.02 2.92
CA PHE A 93 -4.53 2.89 1.84
C PHE A 93 -3.55 3.96 2.35
N PHE A 94 -3.83 4.55 3.52
CA PHE A 94 -2.90 5.46 4.19
C PHE A 94 -1.59 4.77 4.57
N HIS A 95 -1.65 3.55 5.14
CA HIS A 95 -0.45 2.77 5.49
C HIS A 95 0.42 2.49 4.25
N PHE A 96 -0.20 2.18 3.12
CA PHE A 96 0.48 2.03 1.84
C PHE A 96 1.23 3.29 1.42
N ILE A 97 0.56 4.46 1.41
CA ILE A 97 1.21 5.74 1.08
C ILE A 97 2.36 6.04 2.05
N LEU A 98 2.15 5.78 3.35
CA LEU A 98 3.16 5.99 4.38
C LEU A 98 4.40 5.12 4.13
N ALA A 99 4.22 3.83 3.86
CA ALA A 99 5.33 2.91 3.56
C ALA A 99 6.12 3.37 2.33
N GLN A 100 5.43 3.82 1.28
CA GLN A 100 6.06 4.37 0.08
C GLN A 100 6.84 5.66 0.34
N THR A 101 6.26 6.57 1.13
CA THR A 101 6.91 7.82 1.52
C THR A 101 8.18 7.54 2.32
N ILE A 102 8.14 6.59 3.25
CA ILE A 102 9.32 6.16 4.02
C ILE A 102 10.39 5.57 3.10
N GLY A 103 10.00 4.74 2.12
CA GLY A 103 10.92 4.22 1.09
C GLY A 103 11.65 5.32 0.31
N LEU A 104 10.92 6.36 -0.12
CA LEU A 104 11.53 7.53 -0.79
C LEU A 104 12.48 8.30 0.11
N ILE A 105 12.12 8.52 1.38
CA ILE A 105 12.99 9.19 2.35
C ILE A 105 14.31 8.41 2.48
N PHE A 106 14.26 7.09 2.63
CA PHE A 106 15.47 6.27 2.66
C PHE A 106 16.29 6.33 1.38
N ALA A 107 15.64 6.40 0.21
CA ALA A 107 16.33 6.57 -1.06
C ALA A 107 17.12 7.89 -1.09
N LEU A 108 16.51 9.00 -0.66
CA LEU A 108 17.20 10.30 -0.55
C LEU A 108 18.39 10.25 0.41
N PHE A 109 18.22 9.63 1.58
CA PHE A 109 19.34 9.44 2.51
C PHE A 109 20.45 8.58 1.92
N SER A 110 20.12 7.56 1.12
CA SER A 110 21.10 6.67 0.49
C SER A 110 21.85 7.31 -0.68
N ILE A 111 21.27 8.34 -1.30
CA ILE A 111 21.96 9.21 -2.25
C ILE A 111 22.97 10.10 -1.50
N ALA A 112 22.56 10.68 -0.37
CA ALA A 112 23.39 11.58 0.41
C ALA A 112 24.54 10.86 1.16
N TYR A 113 24.28 9.64 1.65
CA TYR A 113 25.21 8.89 2.49
C TYR A 113 25.36 7.47 1.96
N SER A 114 26.55 7.13 1.43
CA SER A 114 26.85 5.76 1.04
C SER A 114 27.17 4.91 2.26
N ASN A 115 26.18 4.15 2.74
CA ASN A 115 26.30 3.25 3.87
C ASN A 115 25.51 1.95 3.60
N ASP A 116 26.13 0.79 3.85
CA ASP A 116 25.51 -0.51 3.55
C ASP A 116 24.28 -0.81 4.43
N TYR A 117 24.29 -0.42 5.70
CA TYR A 117 23.14 -0.60 6.59
C TYR A 117 21.97 0.28 6.15
N LEU A 118 22.25 1.55 5.84
CA LEU A 118 21.24 2.46 5.32
C LEU A 118 20.66 1.94 4.00
N SER A 119 21.51 1.41 3.12
CA SER A 119 21.10 0.79 1.86
C SER A 119 20.22 -0.44 2.08
N PHE A 120 20.58 -1.30 3.03
CA PHE A 120 19.79 -2.47 3.40
C PHE A 120 18.40 -2.07 3.90
N PHE A 121 18.32 -1.21 4.91
CA PHE A 121 17.04 -0.77 5.48
C PHE A 121 16.21 0.01 4.46
N GLY A 122 16.85 0.82 3.63
CA GLY A 122 16.18 1.58 2.58
C GLY A 122 15.60 0.71 1.48
N PHE A 123 16.40 -0.23 0.95
CA PHE A 123 15.93 -1.17 -0.05
C PHE A 123 14.88 -2.13 0.50
N TRP A 124 15.02 -2.58 1.75
CA TRP A 124 13.99 -3.37 2.41
C TRP A 124 12.67 -2.62 2.56
N SER A 125 12.74 -1.35 2.96
CA SER A 125 11.57 -0.47 3.03
C SER A 125 10.91 -0.29 1.65
N LEU A 126 11.69 -0.12 0.59
CA LEU A 126 11.19 -0.06 -0.79
C LEU A 126 10.44 -1.33 -1.16
N VAL A 127 11.06 -2.51 -0.99
CA VAL A 127 10.44 -3.80 -1.32
C VAL A 127 9.15 -4.01 -0.51
N TYR A 128 9.18 -3.70 0.79
CA TYR A 128 7.99 -3.76 1.62
C TYR A 128 6.88 -2.84 1.09
N ALA A 129 7.20 -1.60 0.73
CA ALA A 129 6.24 -0.64 0.19
C ALA A 129 5.62 -1.11 -1.13
N MET A 130 6.40 -1.76 -2.00
CA MET A 130 5.90 -2.36 -3.24
C MET A 130 4.91 -3.50 -2.97
N LEU A 131 5.25 -4.39 -2.04
CA LEU A 131 4.39 -5.51 -1.65
C LEU A 131 3.09 -5.06 -0.97
N VAL A 132 3.16 -4.04 -0.11
CA VAL A 132 1.95 -3.43 0.48
C VAL A 132 1.08 -2.83 -0.61
N GLY A 133 1.66 -2.32 -1.71
CA GLY A 133 0.89 -1.89 -2.89
C GLY A 133 0.06 -3.00 -3.51
N VAL A 134 0.60 -4.22 -3.61
CA VAL A 134 -0.16 -5.40 -4.06
C VAL A 134 -1.30 -5.71 -3.09
N ALA A 135 -1.05 -5.62 -1.78
CA ALA A 135 -2.09 -5.82 -0.77
C ALA A 135 -3.23 -4.79 -0.89
N THR A 136 -2.90 -3.52 -1.13
CA THR A 136 -3.88 -2.45 -1.34
C THR A 136 -4.66 -2.62 -2.64
N ALA A 137 -4.00 -3.03 -3.73
CA ALA A 137 -4.68 -3.37 -4.98
C ALA A 137 -5.66 -4.55 -4.79
N GLY A 138 -5.25 -5.58 -4.05
CA GLY A 138 -6.13 -6.70 -3.67
C GLY A 138 -7.33 -6.25 -2.84
N GLN A 139 -7.15 -5.29 -1.93
CA GLN A 139 -8.25 -4.71 -1.16
C GLN A 139 -9.25 -3.94 -2.05
N LEU A 140 -8.77 -3.20 -3.04
CA LEU A 140 -9.64 -2.55 -4.03
C LEU A 140 -10.42 -3.58 -4.84
N LEU A 141 -9.78 -4.67 -5.27
CA LEU A 141 -10.46 -5.77 -5.96
C LEU A 141 -11.56 -6.40 -5.10
N MET A 142 -11.27 -6.70 -3.84
CA MET A 142 -12.28 -7.22 -2.89
C MET A 142 -13.44 -6.23 -2.71
N THR A 143 -13.13 -4.93 -2.64
CA THR A 143 -14.17 -3.90 -2.52
C THR A 143 -15.05 -3.84 -3.77
N ALA A 144 -14.45 -3.95 -4.96
CA ALA A 144 -15.20 -4.02 -6.21
C ALA A 144 -16.10 -5.27 -6.30
N GLN A 145 -15.63 -6.41 -5.80
CA GLN A 145 -16.45 -7.63 -5.70
C GLN A 145 -17.65 -7.45 -4.77
N ILE A 146 -17.46 -6.78 -3.62
CA ILE A 146 -18.56 -6.42 -2.70
C ILE A 146 -19.58 -5.53 -3.41
N PHE A 147 -19.11 -4.54 -4.19
CA PHE A 147 -20.01 -3.66 -4.94
C PHE A 147 -20.82 -4.42 -5.98
N ASN A 148 -20.18 -5.31 -6.73
CA ASN A 148 -20.85 -6.14 -7.74
C ASN A 148 -21.90 -7.08 -7.10
N ALA A 149 -21.56 -7.73 -5.99
CA ALA A 149 -22.50 -8.60 -5.27
C ALA A 149 -23.65 -7.82 -4.61
N THR A 150 -23.40 -6.59 -4.15
CA THR A 150 -24.46 -5.74 -3.56
C THR A 150 -25.41 -5.26 -4.65
N ALA A 151 -24.90 -4.92 -5.84
CA ALA A 151 -25.72 -4.52 -6.97
C ALA A 151 -26.67 -5.64 -7.43
N SER A 152 -26.19 -6.89 -7.53
CA SER A 152 -27.05 -8.02 -7.93
C SER A 152 -28.20 -8.29 -6.94
N ILE A 153 -27.95 -8.15 -5.63
CA ILE A 153 -29.00 -8.33 -4.60
C ILE A 153 -30.03 -7.20 -4.66
N MET A 154 -29.62 -5.99 -5.07
CA MET A 154 -30.51 -4.84 -5.16
C MET A 154 -31.45 -4.93 -6.37
N ASP A 155 -30.98 -5.44 -7.51
CA ASP A 155 -31.85 -5.69 -8.68
C ASP A 155 -32.95 -6.71 -8.36
N ASP A 156 -32.63 -7.81 -7.66
CA ASP A 156 -33.61 -8.84 -7.28
C ASP A 156 -34.69 -8.35 -6.28
N GLY A 157 -34.42 -7.27 -5.56
CA GLY A 157 -35.29 -6.74 -4.49
C GLY A 157 -36.26 -5.65 -4.95
N ASP A 158 -36.00 -5.00 -6.09
CA ASP A 158 -36.85 -3.95 -6.65
C ASP A 158 -37.90 -4.52 -7.66
N ASP A 159 -37.81 -5.83 -7.96
CA ASP A 159 -38.76 -6.59 -8.81
C ASP A 159 -39.91 -7.28 -8.03
N ASN A 160 -40.08 -7.00 -6.73
CA ASN A 160 -41.19 -7.50 -5.87
C ASN A 160 -41.95 -6.36 -5.19
#